data_AF-A0A4V2BC69-F1
#
_entry.id   AF-A0A4V2BC69-F1
#
_cell.length_a   1.000
_cell.length_b   1.000
_cell.length_c   1.000
_cell.angle_alpha   90.00
_cell.angle_beta   90.00
_cell.angle_gamma   90.00
#
_symmetry.space_group_name_H-M   'P 1'
#
loop_
_entity.id
_entity.type
_entity.pdbx_description
1 polymer ?
#
loop_
_entity_poly.entity_id
_entity_poly.type
_entity_poly.pdbx_seq_one_letter_code
_entity_poly.pdbx_strand_id
1 'polypeptide(L)'
;MDQVWRRCSSCKNNLPFSGMHWVCNVSTCNRPRLFLTFCSVSCWDAHLASVRHRDTWAEERKSPSEELWKKVLAGEENWPPRAAKEKPAAAPAPKVSTGPKTVIRRKASE
;
A
#
# COMPACT_ATOMS: atom_id res chain seq x y z
N MET A 1 -9.18 13.32 -27.09
CA MET A 1 -8.15 12.30 -26.78
C MET A 1 -8.38 11.82 -25.36
N ASP A 2 -8.75 10.57 -25.17
CA ASP A 2 -8.92 9.99 -23.84
C ASP A 2 -7.57 9.90 -23.14
N GLN A 3 -7.31 10.81 -22.20
CA GLN A 3 -6.07 10.80 -21.44
C GLN A 3 -6.13 9.68 -20.40
N VAL A 4 -5.61 8.51 -20.81
CA VAL A 4 -5.60 7.30 -19.99
C VAL A 4 -4.37 7.32 -19.09
N TRP A 5 -4.60 7.29 -17.78
CA TRP A 5 -3.53 7.11 -16.81
C TRP A 5 -3.13 5.64 -16.68
N ARG A 6 -4.12 4.77 -16.45
CA ARG A 6 -3.95 3.32 -16.23
C ARG A 6 -5.14 2.53 -16.74
N ARG A 7 -5.04 1.20 -16.70
CA ARG A 7 -6.14 0.28 -16.99
C ARG A 7 -6.53 -0.51 -15.76
N CYS A 8 -7.82 -0.80 -15.64
CA CYS A 8 -8.36 -1.64 -14.59
C CYS A 8 -7.74 -3.04 -14.68
N SER A 9 -7.27 -3.59 -13.56
CA SER A 9 -6.67 -4.92 -13.56
C SER A 9 -7.68 -6.04 -13.81
N SER A 10 -8.97 -5.82 -13.52
CA SER A 10 -10.04 -6.82 -13.69
C SER A 10 -10.71 -6.73 -15.07
N CYS A 11 -11.23 -5.57 -15.46
CA CYS A 11 -11.98 -5.40 -16.71
C CYS A 11 -11.18 -4.75 -17.85
N LYS A 12 -9.96 -4.27 -17.59
CA LYS A 12 -9.09 -3.58 -18.57
C LYS A 12 -9.63 -2.24 -19.10
N ASN A 13 -10.71 -1.72 -18.54
CA ASN A 13 -11.20 -0.36 -18.85
C ASN A 13 -10.14 0.70 -18.55
N ASN A 14 -10.16 1.76 -19.35
CA ASN A 14 -9.27 2.89 -19.18
C ASN A 14 -9.70 3.72 -17.96
N LEU A 15 -8.74 4.05 -17.09
CA LEU A 15 -8.91 4.98 -15.98
C LEU A 15 -8.41 6.37 -16.40
N PRO A 16 -9.26 7.40 -16.36
CA PRO A 16 -8.84 8.76 -16.70
C PRO A 16 -7.96 9.36 -15.60
N PHE A 17 -7.14 10.36 -15.97
CA PHE A 17 -6.47 11.21 -14.98
C PHE A 17 -7.49 11.95 -14.11
N SER A 18 -7.12 12.26 -12.87
CA SER A 18 -8.00 12.88 -11.87
C SER A 18 -9.33 12.16 -11.56
N GLY A 19 -9.53 10.96 -12.10
CA GLY A 19 -10.69 10.12 -11.83
C GLY A 19 -10.62 9.41 -10.48
N MET A 20 -11.77 8.88 -10.04
CA MET A 20 -11.83 7.96 -8.90
C MET A 20 -11.39 6.57 -9.32
N HIS A 21 -10.62 5.91 -8.45
CA HIS A 21 -10.24 4.53 -8.60
C HIS A 21 -10.20 3.83 -7.25
N TRP A 22 -10.22 2.51 -7.27
CA TRP A 22 -10.14 1.69 -6.08
C TRP A 22 -8.84 0.90 -6.07
N VAL A 23 -8.25 0.76 -4.89
CA VAL A 23 -7.08 -0.09 -4.63
C VAL A 23 -7.38 -1.03 -3.47
N CYS A 24 -6.74 -2.19 -3.44
CA CYS A 24 -6.85 -3.10 -2.31
C CYS A 24 -5.95 -2.57 -1.18
N ASN A 25 -6.41 -2.53 0.08
CA ASN A 25 -5.55 -2.12 1.22
C ASN A 25 -4.30 -3.03 1.39
N VAL A 26 -4.33 -4.26 0.88
CA VAL A 26 -3.22 -5.20 1.04
C VAL A 26 -1.95 -4.71 0.33
N SER A 27 -0.88 -4.53 1.10
CA SER A 27 0.41 -4.03 0.60
C SER A 27 1.05 -4.86 -0.52
N THR A 28 0.77 -6.17 -0.59
CA THR A 28 1.26 -7.04 -1.66
C THR A 28 0.62 -6.71 -3.01
N CYS A 29 -0.67 -6.34 -3.02
CA CYS A 29 -1.41 -5.89 -4.20
C CYS A 29 -0.97 -4.48 -4.67
N ASN A 30 -0.45 -3.67 -3.74
CA ASN A 30 -0.02 -2.29 -3.98
C ASN A 30 1.50 -2.13 -4.22
N ARG A 31 2.24 -3.22 -4.44
CA ARG A 31 3.67 -3.14 -4.79
C ARG A 31 3.85 -2.36 -6.11
N PRO A 32 4.92 -1.58 -6.31
CA PRO A 32 5.10 -0.77 -7.53
C PRO A 32 5.10 -1.60 -8.82
N ARG A 33 5.55 -2.86 -8.74
CA ARG A 33 5.57 -3.79 -9.88
C ARG A 33 4.20 -4.40 -10.21
N LEU A 34 3.30 -4.51 -9.23
CA LEU A 34 2.01 -5.20 -9.37
C LEU A 34 0.80 -4.27 -9.25
N PHE A 35 1.01 -3.01 -8.88
CA PHE A 35 0.03 -2.01 -8.48
C PHE A 35 -1.35 -2.19 -9.14
N LEU A 36 -2.22 -2.93 -8.44
CA LEU A 36 -3.55 -3.28 -8.90
C LEU A 36 -4.48 -2.09 -8.70
N THR A 37 -5.11 -1.65 -9.77
CA THR A 37 -6.05 -0.52 -9.77
C THR A 37 -7.36 -0.98 -10.39
N PHE A 38 -8.47 -0.60 -9.77
CA PHE A 38 -9.81 -1.03 -10.15
C PHE A 38 -10.68 0.18 -10.45
N CYS A 39 -11.56 0.06 -11.45
CA CYS A 39 -12.50 1.11 -11.83
C CYS A 39 -13.83 1.06 -11.04
N SER A 40 -14.04 0.04 -10.20
CA SER A 40 -15.22 -0.08 -9.34
C SER A 40 -14.96 -1.07 -8.21
N VAL A 41 -15.79 -1.02 -7.15
CA VAL A 41 -15.76 -2.00 -6.05
C VAL A 41 -16.05 -3.42 -6.56
N SER A 42 -16.94 -3.59 -7.55
CA SER A 42 -17.19 -4.91 -8.17
C SER A 42 -15.96 -5.48 -8.88
N CYS A 43 -15.16 -4.63 -9.53
CA CYS A 43 -13.88 -5.07 -10.12
C CYS A 43 -12.86 -5.46 -9.05
N TRP A 44 -12.89 -4.79 -7.88
CA TRP A 44 -12.07 -5.18 -6.74
C TRP A 44 -12.53 -6.52 -6.12
N ASP A 45 -13.83 -6.74 -5.97
CA ASP A 45 -14.39 -8.00 -5.45
C ASP A 45 -14.05 -9.20 -6.34
N ALA A 46 -14.11 -9.02 -7.67
CA ALA A 46 -13.66 -10.03 -8.63
C ALA A 46 -12.19 -10.44 -8.44
N HIS A 47 -11.35 -9.53 -7.92
CA HIS A 47 -9.97 -9.87 -7.55
C HIS A 47 -9.91 -10.80 -6.34
N LEU A 48 -10.77 -10.61 -5.32
CA LEU A 48 -10.78 -11.43 -4.10
C LEU A 48 -11.09 -12.90 -4.38
N ALA A 49 -11.89 -13.18 -5.41
CA ALA A 49 -12.16 -14.55 -5.86
C ALA A 49 -10.86 -15.31 -6.23
N SER A 50 -9.86 -14.58 -6.77
CA SER A 50 -8.56 -15.15 -7.13
C SER A 50 -7.56 -15.16 -5.97
N VAL A 51 -7.73 -14.26 -4.99
CA VAL A 51 -6.77 -14.06 -3.90
C VAL A 51 -7.56 -13.98 -2.59
N ARG A 52 -7.62 -15.10 -1.85
CA ARG A 52 -8.43 -15.26 -0.63
C ARG A 52 -7.88 -14.47 0.55
N HIS A 53 -7.98 -13.15 0.49
CA HIS A 53 -7.66 -12.29 1.61
C HIS A 53 -8.82 -12.28 2.63
N ARG A 54 -8.53 -12.26 3.94
CA ARG A 54 -9.56 -12.28 5.01
C ARG A 54 -10.03 -10.89 5.43
N ASP A 55 -9.11 -9.95 5.62
CA ASP A 55 -9.39 -8.61 6.16
C ASP A 55 -9.07 -7.53 5.13
N THR A 56 -9.85 -7.49 4.05
CA THR A 56 -9.62 -6.57 2.94
C THR A 56 -10.81 -5.70 2.61
N TRP A 57 -10.50 -4.47 2.24
CA TRP A 57 -11.46 -3.51 1.75
C TRP A 57 -10.88 -2.77 0.55
N ALA A 58 -11.77 -2.18 -0.23
CA ALA A 58 -11.43 -1.26 -1.30
C ALA A 58 -11.16 0.13 -0.71
N GLU A 59 -9.96 0.65 -0.90
CA GLU A 59 -9.64 2.06 -0.65
C GLU A 59 -9.98 2.88 -1.89
N GLU A 60 -10.88 3.85 -1.74
CA GLU A 60 -11.12 4.86 -2.75
C GLU A 60 -9.96 5.86 -2.78
N ARG A 61 -9.40 6.09 -3.97
CA ARG A 61 -8.34 7.07 -4.21
C ARG A 61 -8.57 7.82 -5.50
N LYS A 62 -7.98 9.00 -5.57
CA LYS A 62 -8.01 9.85 -6.76
C LYS A 62 -6.73 9.65 -7.58
N SER A 63 -6.90 9.46 -8.88
CA SER A 63 -5.81 9.42 -9.84
C SER A 63 -5.05 10.74 -9.86
N PRO A 64 -3.74 10.73 -10.16
CA PRO A 64 -2.98 11.97 -10.27
C PRO A 64 -3.51 12.81 -11.43
N SER A 65 -3.22 14.11 -11.40
CA SER A 65 -3.35 14.95 -12.60
C SER A 65 -2.27 14.56 -13.62
N GLU A 66 -2.47 14.91 -14.89
CA GLU A 66 -1.46 14.65 -15.92
C GLU A 66 -0.12 15.32 -15.57
N GLU A 67 -0.15 16.56 -15.08
CA GLU A 67 1.05 17.32 -14.72
C GLU A 67 1.82 16.65 -13.58
N LEU A 68 1.11 16.14 -12.57
CA LEU A 68 1.74 15.42 -11.47
C LEU A 68 2.31 14.08 -11.96
N TRP A 69 1.59 13.39 -12.84
CA TRP A 69 2.08 12.14 -13.44
C TRP A 69 3.35 12.35 -14.28
N LYS A 70 3.44 13.46 -15.02
CA LYS A 70 4.66 13.85 -15.74
C LYS A 70 5.85 14.03 -14.81
N LYS A 71 5.67 14.66 -13.64
CA LYS A 71 6.74 14.82 -12.63
C LYS A 71 7.17 13.49 -12.00
N VAL A 72 6.21 12.59 -11.79
CA VAL A 72 6.50 11.22 -11.32
C VAL A 72 7.33 10.44 -12.34
N LEU A 73 6.96 10.55 -13.63
CA LEU A 73 7.73 9.93 -14.71
C LEU A 73 9.14 10.55 -14.86
N ALA A 74 9.27 11.85 -14.60
CA ALA A 74 10.56 12.54 -14.54
C ALA A 74 11.41 12.15 -13.31
N GLY A 75 10.83 11.43 -12.35
CA GLY A 75 11.53 10.99 -11.14
C GLY A 75 11.67 12.05 -10.05
N GLU A 76 11.05 13.22 -10.22
CA GLU A 76 11.05 14.30 -9.23
C GLU A 76 10.06 14.05 -8.07
N GLU A 77 9.01 13.25 -8.30
CA GLU A 77 7.93 13.00 -7.34
C GLU A 77 7.71 11.49 -7.13
N ASN A 78 7.53 11.06 -5.87
CA ASN A 78 7.23 9.66 -5.55
C ASN A 78 5.72 9.43 -5.44
N TRP A 79 5.10 8.91 -6.50
CA TRP A 79 3.69 8.50 -6.53
C TRP A 79 3.56 6.97 -6.58
N PRO A 80 2.53 6.35 -5.95
CA PRO A 80 1.41 6.97 -5.25
C PRO A 80 1.84 7.69 -3.98
N PRO A 81 1.13 8.75 -3.55
CA PRO A 81 1.26 9.25 -2.21
C PRO A 81 0.57 8.17 -1.40
N ARG A 82 1.28 7.08 -1.11
CA ARG A 82 1.04 6.39 0.14
C ARG A 82 1.19 7.54 1.11
N ALA A 83 0.05 8.04 1.64
CA ALA A 83 0.05 8.87 2.83
C ALA A 83 1.15 8.26 3.66
N ALA A 84 2.24 9.01 3.86
CA ALA A 84 3.32 8.52 4.68
C ALA A 84 2.60 7.91 5.84
N LYS A 85 2.77 6.60 6.11
CA LYS A 85 2.23 6.06 7.35
C LYS A 85 2.77 7.04 8.35
N GLU A 86 1.92 7.92 8.88
CA GLU A 86 2.30 8.75 9.99
C GLU A 86 2.77 7.67 10.95
N LYS A 87 4.08 7.64 11.19
CA LYS A 87 4.60 6.93 12.34
C LYS A 87 3.66 7.45 13.42
N PRO A 88 2.79 6.60 14.02
CA PRO A 88 1.94 7.09 15.08
C PRO A 88 2.90 7.80 16.02
N ALA A 89 2.66 9.10 16.24
CA ALA A 89 3.48 9.88 17.15
C ALA A 89 3.61 9.01 18.40
N ALA A 90 4.86 8.67 18.73
CA ALA A 90 5.18 7.71 19.76
C ALA A 90 4.30 8.02 20.97
N ALA A 91 3.34 7.12 21.25
CA ALA A 91 2.79 7.03 22.58
C ALA A 91 4.00 6.96 23.53
N PRO A 92 4.01 7.71 24.65
CA PRO A 92 5.18 7.79 25.50
C PRO A 92 5.60 6.37 25.87
N ALA A 93 6.84 6.02 25.52
CA ALA A 93 7.38 4.69 25.72
C ALA A 93 7.15 4.24 27.17
N PRO A 94 6.58 3.05 27.43
CA PRO A 94 6.72 2.47 28.75
C PRO A 94 8.21 2.27 29.00
N LYS A 95 8.74 2.91 30.04
CA LYS A 95 10.12 2.78 30.48
C LYS A 95 10.35 1.30 30.83
N VAL A 96 10.93 0.55 29.90
CA VAL A 96 11.46 -0.78 30.20
C VAL A 96 12.71 -0.53 31.03
N SER A 97 12.61 -0.82 32.33
CA SER A 97 13.72 -0.81 33.26
C SER A 97 14.72 -1.88 32.84
N THR A 98 15.91 -1.44 32.44
CA THR A 98 17.04 -2.32 32.15
C THR A 98 17.60 -2.87 33.47
N GLY A 99 17.06 -3.98 33.95
CA GLY A 99 17.70 -4.79 34.99
C GLY A 99 18.89 -5.56 34.41
N PRO A 100 20.02 -5.70 35.14
CA PRO A 100 21.16 -6.46 34.63
C PRO A 100 20.81 -7.94 34.49
N LYS A 101 21.05 -8.51 33.30
CA LYS A 101 21.00 -9.95 33.02
C LYS A 101 22.19 -10.64 33.70
N THR A 102 22.01 -11.17 34.90
CA THR A 102 22.94 -12.15 35.48
C THR A 102 22.84 -13.44 34.70
N VAL A 103 23.78 -13.68 33.77
CA VAL A 103 23.91 -14.96 33.07
C VAL A 103 24.66 -15.93 33.98
N ILE A 104 23.92 -16.78 34.69
CA ILE A 104 24.51 -17.88 35.46
C ILE A 104 24.90 -18.98 34.47
N ARG A 105 26.19 -19.03 34.11
CA ARG A 105 26.77 -20.13 33.33
C ARG A 105 26.87 -21.36 34.25
N ARG A 106 26.08 -22.40 33.98
CA ARG A 106 26.21 -23.69 34.69
C ARG A 106 27.56 -24.31 34.31
N LYS A 107 28.34 -24.68 35.31
CA LYS A 107 29.60 -25.42 35.19
C LYS A 107 29.25 -26.89 34.91
N ALA A 108 29.82 -27.48 33.87
CA ALA A 108 29.77 -28.92 33.65
C ALA A 108 30.62 -29.60 34.73
N SER A 109 30.11 -30.69 35.31
CA SER A 109 30.84 -31.56 36.23
C SER A 109 31.02 -32.91 35.53
N GLU A 110 32.27 -33.40 35.54
CA GLU A 110 32.64 -34.82 35.41
C GLU A 110 32.19 -35.62 36.63
#